data_AF-A0A0N4ZED8-F1
#
_entry.id   AF-A0A0N4ZED8-F1
#
_cell.length_a   1.000
_cell.length_b   1.000
_cell.length_c   1.000
_cell.angle_alpha   90.00
_cell.angle_beta   90.00
_cell.angle_gamma   90.00
#
_symmetry.space_group_name_H-M   'P 1'
#
loop_
_entity.id
_entity.type
_entity.pdbx_description
1 polymer ?
#
loop_
_entity_poly.entity_id
_entity_poly.type
_entity_poly.pdbx_seq_one_letter_code
_entity_poly.pdbx_strand_id
1 'polypeptide(L)'
;LNVAQALQLAAWELRYALLAESGASLLPNTEGKADPGKELAPQAKVQALLQHWEQAIESVKFLDPKHPKKLVPRMQHLFGRAQLSLDEVDMLRGLCTAMIKTAKTAGHPIPEQRKDESAGPEQR
;
A
#
# COMPACT_ATOMS: atom_id res chain seq x y z
N LEU A 1 -23.78 17.60 32.77
CA LEU A 1 -23.37 16.19 32.87
C LEU A 1 -24.41 15.47 33.69
N ASN A 2 -24.99 14.37 33.20
CA ASN A 2 -25.92 13.59 34.01
C ASN A 2 -25.16 12.64 34.95
N VAL A 3 -25.83 12.12 35.98
CA VAL A 3 -25.22 11.24 36.98
C VAL A 3 -24.64 9.96 36.34
N ALA A 4 -25.32 9.42 35.32
CA ALA A 4 -24.87 8.25 34.59
C ALA A 4 -23.54 8.49 33.84
N GLN A 5 -23.36 9.66 33.24
CA GLN A 5 -22.14 10.06 32.55
C GLN A 5 -20.99 10.27 33.55
N ALA A 6 -21.25 10.90 34.69
CA ALA A 6 -20.25 11.06 35.75
C ALA A 6 -19.76 9.69 36.27
N LEU A 7 -20.69 8.74 36.46
CA LEU A 7 -20.36 7.37 36.85
C LEU A 7 -19.57 6.64 35.77
N GLN A 8 -19.92 6.83 34.49
CA GLN A 8 -19.20 6.23 33.37
C GLN A 8 -17.76 6.73 33.28
N LEU A 9 -17.52 8.04 33.48
CA LEU A 9 -16.18 8.60 33.52
C LEU A 9 -15.39 8.03 34.71
N ALA A 10 -15.97 8.02 35.91
CA ALA A 10 -15.31 7.48 37.11
C ALA A 10 -14.96 5.99 36.95
N ALA A 11 -15.86 5.19 36.37
CA ALA A 11 -15.60 3.77 36.10
C ALA A 11 -14.51 3.57 35.04
N TRP A 12 -14.44 4.45 34.03
CA TRP A 12 -13.42 4.39 32.99
C TRP A 12 -12.03 4.73 33.54
N GLU A 13 -11.91 5.78 34.36
CA GLU A 13 -10.66 6.15 35.04
C GLU A 13 -10.15 5.04 35.97
N LEU A 14 -11.06 4.42 36.74
CA LEU A 14 -10.71 3.29 37.62
C LEU A 14 -10.21 2.09 36.81
N ARG A 15 -10.89 1.75 35.71
CA ARG A 15 -10.43 0.70 34.79
C ARG A 15 -9.05 1.04 34.22
N TYR A 16 -8.82 2.29 33.82
CA TYR A 16 -7.56 2.74 33.26
C TYR A 16 -6.41 2.57 34.26
N ALA A 17 -6.59 3.00 35.51
CA ALA A 17 -5.61 2.85 36.58
C ALA A 17 -5.26 1.38 36.85
N LEU A 18 -6.27 0.50 36.93
CA LEU A 18 -6.07 -0.94 37.13
C LEU A 18 -5.36 -1.61 35.94
N LEU A 19 -5.69 -1.22 34.71
CA LEU A 19 -5.02 -1.75 33.51
C LEU A 19 -3.56 -1.27 33.44
N ALA A 20 -3.28 -0.02 33.77
CA ALA A 20 -1.93 0.52 33.82
C ALA A 20 -1.03 -0.22 34.83
N GLU A 21 -1.56 -0.60 36.00
CA GLU A 21 -0.82 -1.39 36.99
C GLU A 21 -0.62 -2.85 36.56
N SER A 22 -1.61 -3.45 35.90
CA SER A 22 -1.54 -4.86 35.46
C SER A 22 -0.67 -5.08 34.21
N GLY A 23 -0.19 -4.02 33.55
CA GLY A 23 0.49 -4.09 32.26
C GLY A 23 -0.40 -4.58 31.11
N ALA A 24 -1.71 -4.68 31.33
CA ALA A 24 -2.67 -5.12 30.33
C ALA A 24 -2.99 -3.98 29.35
N SER A 25 -3.19 -4.34 28.08
CA SER A 25 -3.48 -3.38 27.01
C SER A 25 -4.73 -2.55 27.33
N LEU A 26 -4.58 -1.23 27.26
CA LEU A 26 -5.64 -0.23 27.51
C LEU A 26 -6.75 -0.26 26.45
N LEU A 27 -6.47 -0.91 25.31
CA LEU A 27 -7.39 -1.10 24.21
C LEU A 27 -7.84 -2.56 24.16
N PRO A 28 -9.07 -2.85 23.69
CA PRO A 28 -9.49 -4.23 23.43
C PRO A 28 -8.43 -4.90 22.54
N ASN A 29 -7.89 -6.01 23.05
CA ASN A 29 -6.87 -6.77 22.38
C ASN A 29 -7.41 -7.41 21.10
N THR A 30 -7.09 -6.82 19.96
CA THR A 30 -7.30 -7.44 18.64
C THR A 30 -6.15 -8.40 18.28
N GLU A 31 -5.31 -8.77 19.25
CA GLU A 31 -4.06 -9.55 19.07
C GLU A 31 -4.24 -10.96 18.49
N GLY A 32 -5.48 -11.45 18.35
CA GLY A 32 -5.77 -12.74 17.71
C GLY A 32 -6.06 -12.67 16.21
N LYS A 33 -6.18 -11.48 15.62
CA LYS A 33 -6.22 -11.31 14.16
C LYS A 33 -4.91 -10.65 13.76
N ALA A 34 -4.09 -11.36 12.98
CA ALA A 34 -3.02 -10.68 12.23
C ALA A 34 -3.71 -9.56 11.46
N ASP A 35 -3.48 -8.32 11.88
CA ASP A 35 -4.03 -7.15 11.21
C ASP A 35 -3.37 -7.10 9.82
N PRO A 36 -4.11 -7.40 8.74
CA PRO A 36 -3.56 -7.34 7.39
C PRO A 36 -3.28 -5.86 7.11
N GLY A 37 -2.05 -5.44 7.38
CA GLY A 37 -1.70 -4.02 7.52
C GLY A 37 -0.54 -3.72 8.46
N LYS A 38 -0.17 -4.64 9.36
CA LYS A 38 0.79 -4.33 10.45
C LYS A 38 2.25 -4.22 9.99
N GLU A 39 2.64 -4.93 8.94
CA GLU A 39 4.00 -4.88 8.40
C GLU A 39 4.08 -3.87 7.26
N LEU A 40 4.82 -2.78 7.46
CA LEU A 40 5.10 -1.80 6.42
C LEU A 40 5.90 -2.45 5.28
N ALA A 41 5.49 -2.19 4.05
CA ALA A 41 6.21 -2.68 2.88
C ALA A 41 7.61 -2.05 2.80
N PRO A 42 8.65 -2.84 2.52
CA PRO A 42 9.96 -2.29 2.25
C PRO A 42 9.89 -1.39 1.00
N GLN A 43 10.70 -0.32 1.00
CA GLN A 43 10.70 0.66 -0.09
C GLN A 43 10.91 0.01 -1.47
N ALA A 44 11.74 -1.04 -1.56
CA ALA A 44 11.94 -1.80 -2.79
C ALA A 44 10.65 -2.42 -3.35
N LYS A 45 9.74 -2.91 -2.49
CA LYS A 45 8.44 -3.45 -2.91
C LYS A 45 7.50 -2.35 -3.41
N VAL A 46 7.53 -1.17 -2.79
CA VAL A 46 6.76 0.00 -3.26
C VAL A 46 7.26 0.47 -4.63
N GLN A 47 8.58 0.45 -4.87
CA GLN A 47 9.15 0.75 -6.19
C GLN A 47 8.76 -0.29 -7.25
N ALA A 48 8.78 -1.57 -6.91
CA ALA A 48 8.32 -2.63 -7.81
C ALA A 48 6.81 -2.49 -8.15
N LEU A 49 6.00 -2.08 -7.18
CA LEU A 49 4.59 -1.72 -7.42
C LEU A 49 4.46 -0.56 -8.39
N LEU A 50 5.25 0.51 -8.23
CA LEU A 50 5.21 1.68 -9.11
C LEU A 50 5.53 1.31 -10.57
N GLN A 51 6.55 0.48 -10.80
CA GLN A 51 6.87 -0.01 -12.15
C GLN A 51 5.72 -0.83 -12.74
N HIS A 52 5.12 -1.72 -11.95
CA HIS A 52 4.01 -2.55 -12.42
C HIS A 52 2.74 -1.73 -12.66
N TRP A 53 2.51 -0.71 -11.84
CA TRP A 53 1.41 0.24 -12.00
C TRP A 53 1.53 1.01 -13.32
N GLU A 54 2.72 1.51 -13.66
CA GLU A 54 2.98 2.19 -14.93
C GLU A 54 2.64 1.30 -16.14
N GLN A 55 3.12 0.06 -16.13
CA GLN A 55 2.77 -0.94 -17.16
C GLN A 55 1.26 -1.18 -17.25
N ALA A 56 0.58 -1.27 -16.10
CA ALA A 56 -0.86 -1.49 -16.05
C ALA A 56 -1.65 -0.33 -16.66
N ILE A 57 -1.33 0.92 -16.28
CA ILE A 57 -2.04 2.11 -16.81
C ILE A 57 -1.78 2.33 -18.31
N GLU A 58 -0.59 1.97 -18.81
CA GLU A 58 -0.29 1.99 -20.24
C GLU A 58 -1.08 0.91 -20.99
N SER A 59 -1.14 -0.30 -20.44
CA SER A 59 -1.86 -1.42 -21.07
C SER A 59 -3.35 -1.13 -21.27
N VAL A 60 -3.98 -0.42 -20.32
CA VAL A 60 -5.39 0.00 -20.41
C VAL A 60 -5.57 1.32 -21.17
N LYS A 61 -4.51 1.88 -21.79
CA LYS A 61 -4.50 3.19 -22.50
C LYS A 61 -4.97 4.37 -21.66
N PHE A 62 -4.80 4.31 -20.33
CA PHE A 62 -5.07 5.46 -19.46
C PHE A 62 -3.99 6.53 -19.62
N LEU A 63 -2.74 6.10 -19.83
CA LEU A 63 -1.62 6.95 -20.18
C LEU A 63 -1.26 6.76 -21.66
N ASP A 64 -1.02 7.87 -22.36
CA ASP A 64 -0.41 7.85 -23.70
C ASP A 64 1.12 7.95 -23.53
N PRO A 65 1.91 6.96 -23.98
CA PRO A 65 3.36 6.98 -23.85
C PRO A 65 4.01 8.14 -24.62
N LYS A 66 3.33 8.72 -25.62
CA LYS A 66 3.81 9.91 -26.35
C LYS A 66 3.53 11.22 -25.62
N HIS A 67 2.62 11.20 -24.64
CA HIS A 67 2.29 12.34 -23.80
C HIS A 67 2.24 11.90 -22.34
N PRO A 68 3.41 11.65 -21.72
CA PRO A 68 3.49 11.31 -20.31
C PRO A 68 2.99 12.51 -19.50
N LYS A 69 1.72 12.47 -19.09
CA LYS A 69 1.13 13.45 -18.17
C LYS A 69 1.95 13.44 -16.88
N LYS A 70 1.78 14.46 -16.03
CA LYS A 70 2.35 14.51 -14.65
C LYS A 70 1.80 13.41 -13.71
N LEU A 71 1.20 12.34 -14.25
CA LEU A 71 0.56 11.28 -13.50
C LEU A 71 1.59 10.38 -12.81
N VAL A 72 2.61 9.88 -13.54
CA VAL A 72 3.62 8.97 -12.98
C VAL A 72 4.35 9.62 -11.78
N PRO A 73 4.87 10.86 -11.88
CA PRO A 73 5.48 11.53 -10.73
C PRO A 73 4.51 11.78 -9.57
N ARG A 74 3.22 12.03 -9.85
CA ARG A 74 2.20 12.18 -8.80
C ARG A 74 1.92 10.86 -8.08
N MET A 75 1.90 9.74 -8.80
CA MET A 75 1.71 8.42 -8.19
C MET A 75 2.93 7.99 -7.38
N GLN A 76 4.14 8.30 -7.84
CA GLN A 76 5.37 8.11 -7.06
C GLN A 76 5.31 8.84 -5.72
N HIS A 77 4.90 10.11 -5.74
CA HIS A 77 4.74 10.89 -4.51
C HIS A 77 3.62 10.34 -3.62
N LEU A 78 2.49 9.92 -4.19
CA LEU A 78 1.36 9.38 -3.45
C LEU A 78 1.73 8.08 -2.72
N PHE A 79 2.27 7.08 -3.43
CA PHE A 79 2.62 5.80 -2.81
C PHE A 79 3.84 5.90 -1.90
N GLY A 80 4.77 6.82 -2.18
CA GLY A 80 5.93 7.06 -1.31
C GLY A 80 5.57 7.57 0.09
N ARG A 81 4.47 8.29 0.25
CA ARG A 81 4.01 8.81 1.56
C ARG A 81 2.87 7.99 2.20
N ALA A 82 2.27 7.07 1.46
CA ALA A 82 1.09 6.33 1.90
C ALA A 82 1.37 5.31 3.01
N GLN A 83 2.64 5.06 3.36
CA GLN A 83 3.06 4.06 4.36
C GLN A 83 2.35 2.72 4.15
N LEU A 84 2.36 2.23 2.90
CA LEU A 84 1.66 1.00 2.53
C LEU A 84 2.24 -0.20 3.28
N SER A 85 1.36 -1.06 3.75
CA SER A 85 1.70 -2.38 4.25
C SER A 85 2.08 -3.35 3.13
N LEU A 86 2.74 -4.44 3.51
CA LEU A 86 3.14 -5.51 2.60
C LEU A 86 1.93 -6.07 1.82
N ASP A 87 0.84 -6.33 2.53
CA ASP A 87 -0.39 -6.90 1.98
C ASP A 87 -1.08 -5.94 1.01
N GLU A 88 -1.12 -4.64 1.34
CA GLU A 88 -1.66 -3.62 0.43
C GLU A 88 -0.83 -3.53 -0.86
N VAL A 89 0.50 -3.61 -0.76
CA VAL A 89 1.36 -3.62 -1.95
C VAL A 89 1.07 -4.86 -2.82
N ASP A 90 0.99 -6.03 -2.21
CA ASP A 90 0.73 -7.28 -2.95
C ASP A 90 -0.69 -7.29 -3.56
N MET A 91 -1.69 -6.75 -2.85
CA MET A 91 -3.05 -6.54 -3.34
C MET A 91 -3.09 -5.59 -4.55
N LEU A 92 -2.41 -4.44 -4.47
CA LEU A 92 -2.31 -3.47 -5.56
C LEU A 92 -1.58 -4.06 -6.78
N ARG A 93 -0.56 -4.91 -6.57
CA ARG A 93 0.08 -5.65 -7.66
C ARG A 93 -0.86 -6.68 -8.30
N GLY A 94 -1.71 -7.32 -7.51
CA GLY A 94 -2.79 -8.19 -8.00
C GLY A 94 -3.76 -7.43 -8.92
N LEU A 95 -4.17 -6.23 -8.51
CA LEU A 95 -5.00 -5.34 -9.34
C LEU A 95 -4.30 -4.98 -10.67
N CYS A 96 -3.02 -4.60 -10.64
CA CYS A 96 -2.24 -4.30 -11.85
C CYS A 96 -2.20 -5.51 -12.80
N THR A 97 -2.03 -6.72 -12.25
CA THR A 97 -2.03 -7.97 -13.03
C THR A 97 -3.37 -8.18 -13.74
N ALA A 98 -4.48 -7.95 -13.03
CA ALA A 98 -5.83 -8.08 -13.58
C ALA A 98 -6.11 -7.04 -14.68
N MET A 99 -5.64 -5.81 -14.52
CA MET A 99 -5.73 -4.76 -15.54
C MET A 99 -5.00 -5.17 -16.82
N ILE A 100 -3.74 -5.62 -16.71
CA ILE A 100 -2.92 -6.05 -17.85
C ILE A 100 -3.56 -7.26 -18.56
N LYS A 101 -4.04 -8.24 -17.79
CA LYS A 101 -4.71 -9.42 -18.37
C LYS A 101 -5.97 -9.02 -19.13
N THR A 102 -6.79 -8.13 -18.56
CA THR A 102 -8.01 -7.63 -19.20
C THR A 102 -7.68 -6.86 -20.49
N ALA A 103 -6.66 -6.00 -20.46
CA ALA A 103 -6.20 -5.27 -21.65
C ALA A 103 -5.74 -6.23 -22.77
N LYS A 104 -4.99 -7.28 -22.41
CA LYS A 104 -4.55 -8.31 -23.36
C LYS A 104 -5.73 -9.04 -24.00
N THR A 105 -6.74 -9.42 -23.21
CA THR A 105 -7.95 -10.07 -23.72
C THR A 105 -8.77 -9.14 -24.62
N ALA A 106 -8.77 -7.84 -24.34
CA ALA A 106 -9.39 -6.81 -25.18
C ALA A 106 -8.60 -6.48 -26.46
N GLY A 107 -7.60 -7.29 -26.83
CA GLY A 107 -6.82 -7.14 -28.07
C GLY A 107 -5.87 -5.94 -28.07
N HIS A 108 -5.52 -5.40 -26.89
CA HIS A 108 -4.58 -4.28 -26.80
C HIS A 108 -3.14 -4.78 -26.70
N PRO A 109 -2.22 -4.34 -27.58
CA PRO A 109 -0.81 -4.67 -27.46
C PRO A 109 -0.21 -3.98 -26.23
N ILE A 110 0.39 -4.79 -25.35
CA ILE A 110 1.11 -4.32 -24.17
C ILE A 110 2.45 -3.73 -24.64
N PRO A 111 2.91 -2.58 -24.10
CA PRO A 111 4.24 -2.06 -24.42
C PRO A 111 5.31 -3.11 -24.11
N GLU A 112 6.12 -3.42 -25.12
CA GLU A 112 7.28 -4.32 -25.01
C GLU A 112 8.20 -3.79 -23.91
N GLN A 113 8.48 -4.62 -22.90
CA GLN A 113 9.32 -4.25 -21.76
C GLN A 113 10.67 -3.71 -22.24
N ARG A 114 10.99 -2.46 -21.87
CA ARG A 114 12.36 -1.93 -21.99
C ARG A 114 13.29 -2.81 -21.14
N LYS A 115 13.92 -3.79 -21.79
CA LYS A 115 15.15 -4.41 -21.29
C LYS A 115 16.26 -3.38 -21.41
N ASP A 116 16.28 -2.41 -20.50
CA ASP A 116 17.49 -1.60 -20.30
C ASP A 116 18.51 -2.50 -19.61
N GLU A 117 19.34 -3.14 -20.43
CA GLU A 117 20.77 -2.84 -20.43
C GLU A 117 21.44 -2.78 -19.06
N SER A 118 21.36 -3.87 -18.29
CA SER A 118 22.40 -4.20 -17.30
C SER A 118 23.62 -4.82 -17.99
N ALA A 119 24.18 -4.11 -18.97
CA ALA A 119 25.55 -4.34 -19.42
C ALA A 119 26.45 -3.41 -18.58
N GLY A 120 26.79 -3.87 -17.37
CA GLY A 120 27.87 -3.25 -16.62
C GLY A 120 29.16 -3.42 -17.43
N PRO A 121 29.95 -2.36 -17.65
CA PRO A 121 31.23 -2.52 -18.32
C PRO A 121 32.20 -3.19 -17.35
N GLU A 122 32.48 -4.44 -17.63
CA GLU A 122 33.75 -5.07 -17.33
C GLU A 122 34.82 -4.34 -18.18
N GLN A 123 35.73 -3.58 -17.56
CA GLN A 123 37.17 -3.48 -17.93
C GLN A 123 37.90 -2.28 -17.26
N ARG A 124 39.00 -2.65 -16.58
CA ARG A 124 40.17 -1.89 -16.07
C ARG A 124 40.13 -1.31 -14.67
#